data_AF-A0A0U9H890-F1
#
_entry.id   AF-A0A0U9H890-F1
#
_cell.length_a   1.000
_cell.length_b   1.000
_cell.length_c   1.000
_cell.angle_alpha   90.00
_cell.angle_beta   90.00
_cell.angle_gamma   90.00
#
_symmetry.space_group_name_H-M   'P 1'
#
loop_
_entity.id
_entity.type
_entity.pdbx_description
1 polymer ?
#
loop_
_entity_poly.entity_id
_entity_poly.type
_entity_poly.pdbx_seq_one_letter_code
_entity_poly.pdbx_strand_id
1 'polypeptide(L)' 'MFRVPYCDTFIHVHKTKGWFTINSGISMNYTPEMEKGMQQAHKVPYAEYERKLETRLEVEKSRQKEYEKSKALINNLDKM' A
#
# COMPACT_ATOMS: atom_id res chain seq x y z
N MET A 1 20.54 -4.65 -3.16
CA MET A 1 19.41 -5.47 -2.66
C MET A 1 18.68 -4.62 -1.62
N PHE A 2 17.68 -3.84 -2.02
CA PHE A 2 16.98 -2.92 -1.12
C PHE A 2 15.63 -3.50 -0.73
N ARG A 3 15.50 -3.84 0.55
CA ARG A 3 14.31 -4.39 1.20
C ARG A 3 13.42 -3.23 1.61
N VAL A 4 12.21 -3.18 1.06
CA VAL A 4 11.17 -2.21 1.48
C VAL A 4 10.63 -2.69 2.84
N PRO A 5 10.70 -1.91 3.93
CA PRO A 5 10.42 -2.39 5.29
C PRO A 5 8.93 -2.40 5.69
N TYR A 6 8.01 -2.35 4.73
CA TYR A 6 6.59 -2.44 5.02
C TYR A 6 5.97 -3.55 4.18
N CYS A 7 5.38 -4.55 4.87
CA CYS A 7 4.69 -5.74 4.34
C CYS A 7 5.53 -7.04 4.21
N ASP A 8 6.33 -7.39 5.22
CA ASP A 8 6.65 -8.81 5.48
C ASP A 8 5.59 -9.43 6.42
N THR A 9 4.32 -9.44 6.00
CA THR A 9 3.38 -10.46 6.49
C THR A 9 3.42 -11.59 5.47
N PHE A 10 4.31 -12.56 5.73
CA PHE A 10 4.27 -13.87 5.10
C PHE A 10 2.91 -14.48 5.48
N ILE A 11 1.89 -14.23 4.65
CA ILE A 11 0.55 -14.76 4.88
C ILE A 11 0.69 -16.28 4.74
N HIS A 12 0.77 -16.99 5.87
CA HIS A 12 0.53 -18.42 5.89
C HIS A 12 -0.93 -18.60 5.46
N VAL A 13 -1.13 -18.89 4.17
CA VAL A 13 -2.45 -19.20 3.62
C VAL A 13 -2.83 -20.60 4.13
N HIS A 14 -3.42 -20.65 5.33
CA HIS A 14 -4.21 -21.81 5.73
C HIS A 14 -5.49 -21.80 4.90
N LYS A 15 -5.54 -22.64 3.85
CA LYS A 15 -6.81 -22.99 3.19
C LYS A 15 -7.62 -23.87 4.12
N THR A 16 -8.60 -23.31 4.81
CA THR A 16 -9.71 -24.09 5.37
C THR A 16 -11.01 -23.67 4.71
N LYS A 17 -11.65 -24.66 4.09
CA LYS A 17 -12.92 -24.56 3.39
C LYS A 17 -14.03 -24.37 4.43
N GLY A 18 -14.93 -23.42 4.20
CA GLY A 18 -16.17 -23.36 4.97
C GLY A 18 -16.97 -22.09 4.76
N TRP A 19 -18.27 -22.27 4.54
CA TRP A 19 -19.31 -21.25 4.57
C TRP A 19 -19.48 -20.71 6.00
N PHE A 20 -18.52 -19.90 6.45
CA PHE A 20 -18.62 -19.21 7.73
C PHE A 20 -18.95 -17.75 7.44
N THR A 21 -20.13 -17.33 7.93
CA THR A 21 -20.51 -15.93 8.10
C THR A 21 -19.31 -15.14 8.56
N ILE A 22 -18.80 -14.24 7.72
CA ILE A 22 -17.75 -13.33 8.14
C ILE A 22 -18.43 -12.41 9.14
N ASN A 23 -18.22 -12.68 10.42
CA ASN A 23 -18.66 -11.82 11.51
C ASN A 23 -18.34 -10.38 11.11
N SER A 24 -19.37 -9.56 11.05
CA SER A 24 -19.35 -8.11 10.91
C SER A 24 -18.60 -7.50 12.10
N GLY A 25 -17.28 -7.66 12.13
CA GLY A 25 -16.45 -7.39 13.30
C GLY A 25 -14.94 -7.53 13.11
N ILE A 26 -14.42 -7.63 11.88
CA ILE A 26 -13.00 -7.33 11.64
C ILE A 26 -12.92 -5.82 11.48
N SER A 27 -12.86 -5.11 12.60
CA SER A 27 -12.39 -3.73 12.65
C SER A 27 -10.96 -3.73 12.12
N MET A 28 -10.78 -3.47 10.82
CA MET A 28 -9.45 -3.16 10.30
C MET A 28 -8.95 -1.97 11.10
N ASN A 29 -7.90 -2.18 11.90
CA ASN A 29 -7.25 -1.13 12.65
C ASN A 29 -6.42 -0.27 11.68
N TYR A 30 -7.08 0.46 10.78
CA TYR A 30 -6.45 1.54 10.04
C TYR A 30 -6.59 2.81 10.88
N THR A 31 -5.49 3.54 11.05
CA THR A 31 -5.50 4.72 11.91
C THR A 31 -6.04 5.92 11.14
N PRO A 32 -6.61 6.94 11.81
CA PRO A 32 -7.04 8.18 11.17
C PRO A 32 -5.91 8.86 10.37
N GLU A 33 -4.66 8.65 10.77
CA GLU A 33 -3.47 9.15 10.08
C GLU A 33 -3.23 8.47 8.74
N MET A 34 -3.54 7.17 8.62
CA MET A 34 -3.44 6.45 7.34
C MET A 34 -4.49 6.96 6.34
N GLU A 35 -5.72 7.16 6.80
CA GLU A 35 -6.79 7.75 6.00
C GLU A 35 -6.40 9.16 5.53
N LYS A 36 -5.92 9.99 6.47
CA LYS A 36 -5.43 11.34 6.18
C LYS A 36 -4.28 11.33 5.18
N GLY A 37 -3.31 10.43 5.34
CA GLY A 37 -2.15 10.32 4.45
C GLY A 37 -2.55 9.90 3.04
N MET A 38 -3.43 8.91 2.91
CA MET A 38 -3.94 8.48 1.60
C MET A 38 -4.77 9.57 0.92
N GLN A 39 -5.64 10.26 1.66
CA GLN A 39 -6.44 11.35 1.11
C GLN A 39 -5.58 12.53 0.67
N GLN A 40 -4.52 12.86 1.43
CA GLN A 40 -3.61 13.95 1.08
C GLN A 40 -2.72 13.62 -0.13
N ALA A 41 -2.16 12.40 -0.18
CA ALA A 41 -1.19 12.02 -1.21
C ALA A 41 -1.87 11.56 -2.51
N HIS A 42 -2.93 10.76 -2.40
CA HIS A 42 -3.52 10.04 -3.52
C HIS A 42 -4.98 10.40 -3.77
N LYS A 43 -5.58 11.27 -2.92
CA LYS A 43 -6.98 11.73 -3.02
C LYS A 43 -8.01 10.60 -3.00
N VAL A 44 -7.64 9.45 -2.45
CA VAL A 44 -8.50 8.29 -2.30
C VAL A 44 -8.57 7.90 -0.82
N PRO A 45 -9.76 7.52 -0.32
CA PRO A 45 -9.90 7.03 1.04
C PRO A 45 -9.27 5.65 1.18
N TYR A 46 -8.77 5.33 2.37
CA TYR A 46 -8.09 4.06 2.62
C TYR A 46 -9.03 2.86 2.39
N ALA A 47 -10.29 2.97 2.80
CA ALA A 47 -11.30 1.92 2.62
C ALA A 47 -11.55 1.58 1.14
N GLU A 48 -11.40 2.55 0.24
CA GLU A 48 -11.52 2.31 -1.20
C GLU A 48 -10.26 1.65 -1.77
N TYR A 49 -9.09 2.14 -1.35
CA TYR A 49 -7.81 1.53 -1.67
C TYR A 49 -7.74 0.06 -1.22
N GLU A 50 -8.23 -0.27 -0.02
CA GLU A 50 -8.21 -1.64 0.51
C GLU A 50 -9.04 -2.61 -0.35
N ARG A 51 -10.22 -2.17 -0.79
CA ARG A 51 -11.23 -3.00 -1.45
C ARG A 51 -11.02 -3.14 -2.96
N LYS A 52 -10.48 -2.12 -3.63
CA LYS A 52 -10.35 -2.07 -5.09
C LYS A 52 -8.91 -2.32 -5.53
N LEU A 53 -8.69 -3.45 -6.22
CA LEU A 53 -7.37 -3.81 -6.76
C LEU A 53 -6.83 -2.75 -7.74
N GLU A 54 -7.70 -2.19 -8.58
CA GLU A 54 -7.34 -1.16 -9.56
C GLU A 54 -6.76 0.09 -8.88
N THR A 55 -7.42 0.56 -7.81
CA THR A 55 -6.96 1.69 -6.99
C THR A 55 -5.59 1.41 -6.37
N ARG A 56 -5.34 0.17 -5.92
CA ARG A 56 -4.01 -0.22 -5.41
C ARG A 56 -2.94 -0.16 -6.48
N LEU A 57 -3.24 -0.68 -7.66
CA LEU A 57 -2.31 -0.68 -8.79
C LEU A 57 -1.96 0.74 -9.24
N GLU A 58 -2.91 1.66 -9.21
CA GLU A 58 -2.66 3.07 -9.55
C GLU A 58 -1.71 3.75 -8.55
N VAL A 59 -1.95 3.56 -7.25
CA VAL A 59 -1.08 4.10 -6.19
C VAL A 59 0.34 3.55 -6.32
N GLU A 60 0.50 2.24 -6.52
CA GLU A 60 1.82 1.62 -6.65
C GLU A 60 2.56 2.06 -7.93
N LYS A 61 1.84 2.28 -9.04
CA LYS A 61 2.44 2.90 -10.24
C LYS A 61 2.94 4.31 -9.97
N SER A 62 2.20 5.13 -9.22
CA SER A 62 2.65 6.47 -8.85
C SER A 62 3.91 6.43 -7.98
N ARG A 63 3.92 5.55 -6.96
CA ARG A 63 5.09 5.34 -6.08
C ARG A 63 6.33 4.93 -6.85
N GLN A 64 6.19 4.01 -7.80
CA GLN A 64 7.31 3.59 -8.65
C GLN A 64 7.88 4.76 -9.47
N LYS A 65 7.01 5.58 -10.06
CA LYS A 65 7.42 6.75 -10.85
C LYS A 65 8.16 7.79 -10.00
N GLU A 66 7.71 8.03 -8.77
CA GLU A 66 8.37 8.94 -7.82
C GLU A 66 9.74 8.40 -7.39
N TYR A 67 9.84 7.11 -7.10
CA TYR A 67 11.10 6.45 -6.78
C TYR A 67 12.12 6.58 -7.92
N GLU A 68 11.71 6.35 -9.17
CA GLU A 68 12.57 6.49 -10.33
C GLU A 68 13.07 7.92 -10.53
N LYS A 69 12.20 8.91 -10.36
CA LYS A 69 12.59 10.33 -10.39
C LYS A 69 13.60 10.67 -9.30
N SER A 70 13.34 10.22 -8.07
CA SER A 70 14.24 10.44 -6.93
C SER A 70 15.62 9.80 -7.19
N LYS A 71 15.63 8.57 -7.70
CA LYS A 71 16.86 7.86 -8.08
C LYS A 71 17.66 8.62 -9.15
N ALA A 72 16.98 9.15 -10.17
CA ALA A 72 17.61 9.95 -11.22
C ALA A 72 18.23 11.25 -10.64
N LEU A 73 17.53 11.94 -9.74
CA LEU A 73 18.04 13.14 -9.07
C LEU A 73 19.29 12.82 -8.23
N ILE A 74 19.26 11.77 -7.41
CA ILE A 74 20.41 11.35 -6.59
C ILE A 74 21.61 11.03 -7.49
N ASN A 75 21.39 10.28 -8.57
CA ASN A 75 22.46 9.96 -9.52
C ASN A 75 23.02 11.18 -10.25
N ASN A 76 22.23 12.24 -10.44
CA ASN A 76 22.71 13.50 -11.00
C ASN A 76 23.54 14.29 -9.98
N LEU A 77 23.15 14.29 -8.70
CA LEU A 77 23.89 14.93 -7.63
C LEU A 77 25.24 14.23 -7.36
N ASP A 78 25.27 12.90 -7.40
CA ASP A 78 26.49 12.10 -7.19
C ASP A 78 27.53 12.28 -8.31
N LYS A 79 27.10 12.76 -9.48
CA LYS A 79 27.95 13.02 -10.65
C LYS A 79 28.46 14.47 -10.75
N MET A 80 28.08 15.34 -9.82
CA MET A 80 28.62 16.70 -9.68
C MET A 80 29.83 16.70 -8.77
#